data_AF-A0A8D0HCQ7-F1
#
_entry.id   AF-A0A8D0HCQ7-F1
#
_cell.length_a   1.000
_cell.length_b   1.000
_cell.length_c   1.000
_cell.angle_alpha   90.00
_cell.angle_beta   90.00
_cell.angle_gamma   90.00
#
_symmetry.space_group_name_H-M   'P 1'
#
loop_
_entity.id
_entity.type
_entity.pdbx_description
1 polymer ?
#
loop_
_entity_poly.entity_id
_entity_poly.type
_entity_poly.pdbx_seq_one_letter_code
_entity_poly.pdbx_strand_id
1 'polypeptide(L)'
;MAAAASAARVYTRLRELDCPPLRGVYLSDSDDLLRLLCAPSAHRLDILEWICTCVYPPFREQFSSLKDSQSDVKIKEIAQLGSDILLCQADDLDLVKVTSCPTFSPPHLLVVGTRVGL
;
A
#
# COMPACT_ATOMS: atom_id res chain seq x y z
N MET A 1 -16.82 10.24 -5.17
CA MET A 1 -17.07 9.46 -6.40
C MET A 1 -15.84 9.34 -7.31
N ALA A 2 -15.05 10.39 -7.57
CA ALA A 2 -13.88 10.31 -8.47
C ALA A 2 -12.78 9.32 -8.02
N ALA A 3 -12.47 9.28 -6.71
CA ALA A 3 -11.42 8.39 -6.18
C ALA A 3 -11.75 6.90 -6.36
N ALA A 4 -13.00 6.49 -6.11
CA ALA A 4 -13.47 5.12 -6.30
C ALA A 4 -13.36 4.66 -7.75
N ALA A 5 -13.72 5.52 -8.71
CA ALA A 5 -13.58 5.22 -10.13
C ALA A 5 -12.10 5.09 -10.55
N SER A 6 -11.22 5.93 -10.02
CA SER A 6 -9.77 5.80 -10.24
C SER A 6 -9.20 4.52 -9.63
N ALA A 7 -9.60 4.16 -8.42
CA ALA A 7 -9.18 2.93 -7.75
C ALA A 7 -9.58 1.69 -8.54
N ALA A 8 -10.83 1.62 -9.01
CA ALA A 8 -11.30 0.54 -9.86
C ALA A 8 -10.48 0.43 -11.16
N ARG A 9 -10.21 1.55 -11.83
CA ARG A 9 -9.38 1.58 -13.05
C ARG A 9 -7.96 1.08 -12.79
N VAL A 10 -7.32 1.54 -11.73
CA VAL A 10 -5.97 1.08 -11.36
C VAL A 10 -5.98 -0.41 -11.05
N TYR A 11 -6.93 -0.89 -10.26
CA TYR A 11 -7.06 -2.31 -9.93
C TYR A 11 -7.26 -3.18 -11.18
N THR A 12 -8.15 -2.79 -12.09
CA THR A 12 -8.35 -3.49 -13.36
C THR A 12 -7.05 -3.55 -14.17
N ARG A 13 -6.31 -2.44 -14.28
CA ARG A 13 -5.03 -2.42 -14.99
C ARG A 13 -3.99 -3.33 -14.35
N LEU A 14 -3.88 -3.32 -13.02
CA LEU A 14 -2.95 -4.21 -12.30
C LEU A 14 -3.30 -5.69 -12.55
N ARG A 15 -4.60 -6.01 -12.63
CA ARG A 15 -5.05 -7.37 -12.99
C ARG A 15 -4.74 -7.75 -14.43
N GLU A 16 -4.95 -6.85 -15.38
CA GLU A 16 -4.62 -7.07 -16.81
C GLU A 16 -3.12 -7.32 -17.03
N LEU A 17 -2.28 -6.72 -16.18
CA LEU A 17 -0.82 -6.90 -16.21
C LEU A 17 -0.33 -8.10 -15.38
N ASP A 18 -1.25 -8.96 -14.91
CA ASP A 18 -0.94 -10.15 -14.10
C ASP A 18 -0.07 -9.85 -12.86
N CYS A 19 -0.32 -8.71 -12.22
CA CYS A 19 0.35 -8.26 -10.99
C CYS A 19 0.39 -9.41 -9.96
N PRO A 20 1.58 -9.97 -9.63
CA PRO A 20 1.70 -11.16 -8.80
C PRO A 20 1.04 -11.01 -7.42
N PRO A 21 1.17 -9.88 -6.70
CA PRO A 21 0.44 -9.66 -5.45
C PRO A 21 -1.08 -9.79 -5.59
N LEU A 22 -1.68 -9.47 -6.73
CA LEU A 22 -3.14 -9.54 -6.91
C LEU A 22 -3.65 -10.93 -7.34
N ARG A 23 -2.78 -11.93 -7.52
CA ARG A 23 -3.20 -13.27 -7.92
C ARG A 23 -4.09 -13.89 -6.84
N GLY A 24 -5.31 -14.27 -7.23
CA GLY A 24 -6.30 -14.85 -6.32
C GLY A 24 -7.07 -13.82 -5.50
N VAL A 25 -6.79 -12.53 -5.64
CA VAL A 25 -7.55 -11.44 -5.00
C VAL A 25 -8.68 -11.01 -5.93
N TYR A 26 -9.92 -11.06 -5.43
CA TYR A 26 -11.13 -10.64 -6.16
C TYR A 26 -11.89 -9.63 -5.32
N LEU A 27 -11.75 -8.35 -5.66
CA LEU A 27 -12.46 -7.24 -5.02
C LEU A 27 -13.42 -6.58 -6.02
N SER A 28 -14.64 -6.31 -5.55
CA SER A 28 -15.68 -5.62 -6.33
C SER A 28 -16.17 -4.34 -5.64
N ASP A 29 -15.95 -4.22 -4.33
CA ASP A 29 -16.36 -3.09 -3.53
C ASP A 29 -15.36 -1.93 -3.63
N SER A 30 -15.86 -0.70 -3.79
CA SER A 30 -15.02 0.48 -3.97
C SER A 30 -14.19 0.85 -2.75
N ASP A 31 -14.70 0.62 -1.54
CA ASP A 31 -13.99 0.93 -0.30
C ASP A 31 -12.87 -0.08 -0.06
N ASP A 32 -13.09 -1.36 -0.41
CA ASP A 32 -12.05 -2.38 -0.35
C ASP A 32 -10.93 -2.12 -1.36
N LEU A 33 -11.27 -1.67 -2.57
CA LEU A 33 -10.29 -1.26 -3.59
C LEU A 33 -9.45 -0.05 -3.12
N LEU A 34 -10.11 0.96 -2.54
CA LEU A 34 -9.42 2.10 -1.97
C LEU A 34 -8.54 1.69 -0.78
N ARG A 35 -9.02 0.81 0.09
CA ARG A 35 -8.25 0.32 1.23
C ARG A 35 -7.01 -0.45 0.75
N LEU A 36 -7.16 -1.30 -0.26
CA LEU A 36 -6.04 -2.03 -0.87
C LEU A 36 -4.97 -1.09 -1.44
N LEU A 37 -5.38 -0.10 -2.23
CA LEU A 37 -4.46 0.74 -3.00
C LEU A 37 -3.91 1.94 -2.21
N CYS A 38 -4.65 2.43 -1.22
CA CYS A 38 -4.34 3.67 -0.52
C CYS A 38 -4.07 3.49 0.97
N ALA A 39 -4.62 2.46 1.62
CA ALA A 39 -4.36 2.27 3.05
C ALA A 39 -3.00 1.58 3.27
N PRO A 40 -2.25 2.01 4.30
CA PRO A 40 -0.97 1.41 4.65
C PRO A 40 -1.16 -0.07 5.00
N SER A 41 -0.49 -0.95 4.24
CA SER A 41 -0.52 -2.41 4.45
C SER A 41 0.67 -3.07 3.78
N ALA A 42 1.11 -4.23 4.29
CA ALA A 42 2.17 -5.02 3.65
C ALA A 42 1.81 -5.36 2.20
N HIS A 43 0.54 -5.71 1.97
CA HIS A 43 0.05 -6.04 0.64
C HIS A 43 0.14 -4.87 -0.36
N ARG A 44 -0.16 -3.65 0.10
CA ARG A 44 0.05 -2.44 -0.69
C ARG A 44 1.52 -2.22 -1.03
N LEU A 45 2.42 -2.47 -0.08
CA LEU A 45 3.86 -2.35 -0.31
C LEU A 45 4.34 -3.34 -1.37
N ASP A 46 3.86 -4.58 -1.36
CA ASP A 46 4.19 -5.58 -2.39
C ASP A 46 3.74 -5.14 -3.79
N ILE A 47 2.55 -4.51 -3.89
CA ILE A 47 2.04 -3.95 -5.15
C ILE A 47 2.94 -2.81 -5.64
N LEU A 48 3.31 -1.87 -4.75
CA LEU A 48 4.19 -0.76 -5.08
C LEU A 48 5.58 -1.23 -5.48
N GLU A 49 6.14 -2.21 -4.77
CA GLU A 49 7.41 -2.86 -5.10
C GLU A 49 7.36 -3.39 -6.53
N TRP A 50 6.34 -4.19 -6.85
CA TRP A 50 6.18 -4.75 -8.19
C TRP A 50 6.09 -3.67 -9.27
N ILE A 51 5.26 -2.64 -9.06
CA ILE A 51 5.15 -1.50 -10.00
C ILE A 51 6.52 -0.85 -10.22
N CYS A 52 7.29 -0.61 -9.14
CA CYS A 52 8.60 0.03 -9.24
C CYS A 52 9.60 -0.85 -10.00
N THR A 53 9.57 -2.18 -9.83
CA THR A 53 10.41 -3.10 -10.62
C THR A 53 10.03 -3.14 -12.10
N CYS A 54 8.75 -2.89 -12.44
CA CYS A 54 8.30 -2.77 -13.83
C CYS A 54 8.75 -1.45 -14.47
N VAL A 55 8.77 -0.35 -13.71
CA VAL A 55 9.20 0.97 -14.19
C VAL A 55 10.72 1.06 -14.30
N TYR A 56 11.44 0.50 -13.33
CA TYR A 56 12.90 0.54 -13.27
C TYR A 56 13.46 -0.86 -12.96
N PRO A 57 13.83 -1.64 -14.00
CA PRO A 57 14.27 -3.03 -13.86
C PRO A 57 15.39 -3.30 -12.84
N PRO A 58 16.38 -2.39 -12.63
CA PRO A 58 17.42 -2.61 -11.62
C PRO A 58 16.90 -2.78 -10.18
N PHE A 59 15.73 -2.23 -9.87
CA PHE A 59 15.10 -2.42 -8.55
C PHE A 59 14.72 -3.88 -8.27
N ARG A 60 14.53 -4.70 -9.31
CA ARG A 60 14.21 -6.11 -9.13
C ARG A 60 15.34 -6.84 -8.39
N GLU A 61 16.58 -6.59 -8.79
CA GLU A 61 17.74 -7.19 -8.14
C GLU A 61 17.96 -6.58 -6.74
N GLN A 62 17.85 -5.26 -6.64
CA GLN A 62 18.00 -4.52 -5.38
C GLN A 62 17.02 -5.03 -4.31
N PHE A 63 15.73 -5.12 -4.62
CA PHE A 63 14.70 -5.58 -3.68
C PHE A 63 14.78 -7.08 -3.40
N SER A 64 15.21 -7.90 -4.37
CA SER A 64 15.43 -9.33 -4.15
C SER A 64 16.55 -9.63 -3.14
N SER A 65 17.51 -8.70 -2.99
CA SER A 65 18.60 -8.80 -2.02
C SER A 65 18.19 -8.36 -0.61
N LEU A 66 17.10 -7.59 -0.49
CA LEU A 66 16.60 -7.12 0.79
C LEU A 66 15.81 -8.21 1.51
N LYS A 67 16.03 -8.30 2.82
CA LYS A 67 15.25 -9.16 3.72
C LYS A 67 13.94 -8.46 4.09
N ASP A 68 12.93 -9.24 4.47
CA ASP A 68 11.63 -8.69 4.94
C ASP A 68 11.77 -7.74 6.14
N SER A 69 12.80 -7.91 6.97
CA SER A 69 13.13 -6.99 8.07
C SER A 69 13.66 -5.63 7.62
N GLN A 70 13.83 -5.39 6.32
CA GLN A 70 14.36 -4.16 5.72
C GLN A 70 13.29 -3.39 4.93
N SER A 71 12.03 -3.50 5.35
CA SER A 71 10.91 -2.78 4.72
C SER A 71 11.12 -1.26 4.70
N ASP A 72 11.77 -0.67 5.70
CA ASP A 72 12.13 0.75 5.73
C ASP A 72 13.07 1.16 4.58
N VAL A 73 13.98 0.28 4.16
CA VAL A 73 14.86 0.52 3.02
C VAL A 73 14.04 0.50 1.73
N LYS A 74 13.15 -0.48 1.56
CA LYS A 74 12.24 -0.55 0.42
C LYS A 74 11.36 0.71 0.31
N ILE A 75 10.81 1.17 1.42
CA ILE A 75 9.97 2.38 1.50
C ILE A 75 10.75 3.61 0.99
N LYS A 76 12.01 3.77 1.41
CA LYS A 76 12.87 4.88 0.98
C LYS A 76 13.21 4.81 -0.50
N GLU A 77 13.59 3.65 -1.02
CA GLU A 77 13.92 3.49 -2.45
C GLU A 77 12.69 3.73 -3.34
N ILE A 78 11.50 3.28 -2.92
CA ILE A 78 10.24 3.54 -3.64
C ILE A 78 9.93 5.05 -3.64
N ALA A 79 10.08 5.73 -2.50
CA ALA A 79 9.88 7.19 -2.43
C ALA A 79 10.93 7.96 -3.25
N GLN A 80 12.19 7.50 -3.24
CA GLN A 80 13.26 8.08 -4.05
C GLN A 80 12.97 7.93 -5.54
N LEU A 81 12.56 6.74 -6.00
CA LEU A 81 12.15 6.54 -7.38
C LEU A 81 11.00 7.48 -7.74
N GLY A 82 9.97 7.55 -6.87
CA GLY A 82 8.85 8.49 -7.03
C GLY A 82 9.32 9.94 -7.18
N SER A 83 10.34 10.36 -6.44
CA SER A 83 10.98 11.67 -6.59
C SER A 83 11.71 11.82 -7.92
N ASP A 84 12.46 10.81 -8.35
CA ASP A 84 13.22 10.84 -9.61
C ASP A 84 12.28 10.95 -10.83
N ILE A 85 11.06 10.41 -10.72
CA ILE A 85 10.01 10.51 -11.76
C ILE A 85 8.94 11.57 -11.46
N LEU A 86 9.21 12.50 -10.54
CA LEU A 86 8.38 13.67 -10.23
C LEU A 86 6.94 13.35 -9.76
N LEU A 87 6.74 12.24 -9.06
CA LEU A 87 5.45 11.84 -8.47
C LEU A 87 5.29 12.24 -6.99
N CYS A 88 6.38 12.29 -6.22
CA CYS A 88 6.40 12.70 -4.82
C CYS A 88 7.76 13.30 -4.42
N GLN A 89 7.94 13.76 -3.19
CA GLN A 89 9.26 14.10 -2.65
C GLN A 89 9.93 12.84 -2.07
N ALA A 90 11.26 12.85 -1.98
CA ALA A 90 12.03 11.70 -1.47
C ALA A 90 11.74 11.39 0.02
N ASP A 91 11.30 12.40 0.77
CA ASP A 91 10.93 12.33 2.19
C ASP A 91 9.44 12.08 2.43
N ASP A 92 8.62 11.98 1.37
CA ASP A 92 7.20 11.60 1.45
C ASP A 92 7.01 10.10 1.75
N LEU A 93 7.72 9.58 2.75
CA LEU A 93 7.70 8.17 3.14
C LEU A 93 6.32 7.73 3.61
N ASP A 94 5.50 8.64 4.13
CA ASP A 94 4.14 8.36 4.59
C ASP A 94 3.21 7.96 3.44
N LEU A 95 3.57 8.27 2.18
CA LEU A 95 2.88 7.77 1.00
C LEU A 95 3.10 6.27 0.80
N VAL A 96 4.15 5.67 1.36
CA VAL A 96 4.54 4.28 1.11
C VAL A 96 4.47 3.44 2.38
N LYS A 97 4.74 4.04 3.55
CA LYS A 97 4.84 3.38 4.85
C LYS A 97 3.65 2.47 5.12
N VAL A 98 3.97 1.29 5.62
CA VAL A 98 3.02 0.40 6.29
C VAL A 98 2.96 0.84 7.75
N THR A 99 2.12 1.81 8.09
CA THR A 99 1.86 2.05 9.50
C THR A 99 1.18 0.82 10.08
N SER A 100 1.91 -0.02 10.81
CA SER A 100 1.32 -0.83 11.86
C SER A 100 0.72 0.16 12.86
N CYS A 101 -0.60 0.14 13.00
CA CYS A 101 -1.33 1.06 13.87
C CYS A 101 -0.66 1.22 15.25
N PRO A 102 -0.55 2.44 15.79
CA PRO A 102 -0.99 2.71 17.14
C PRO A 102 -2.44 3.20 17.03
N THR A 103 -3.40 2.29 17.20
CA THR A 103 -4.83 2.60 17.39
C THR A 103 -5.44 3.64 16.43
N PHE A 104 -6.01 3.18 15.31
CA PHE A 104 -7.08 3.91 14.65
C PHE A 104 -8.27 3.98 15.62
N SER A 105 -8.37 5.06 16.39
CA SER A 105 -9.59 5.36 17.16
C SER A 105 -10.53 6.13 16.23
N PRO A 106 -11.63 5.53 15.75
CA PRO A 106 -12.67 6.30 15.09
C PRO A 106 -13.34 7.19 16.15
N PRO A 107 -13.56 8.50 15.90
CA PRO A 107 -14.49 9.24 16.72
C PRO A 107 -15.88 8.65 16.39
N HIS A 108 -16.64 8.27 17.41
CA HIS A 108 -18.03 7.79 17.34
C HIS A 108 -18.28 6.29 17.17
N LEU A 109 -17.55 5.42 17.88
CA LEU A 109 -18.21 4.21 18.42
C LEU A 109 -18.22 4.25 19.94
N LEU A 110 -19.41 4.53 20.48
CA LEU A 110 -19.78 4.34 21.87
C LEU A 110 -19.39 2.94 22.33
N VAL A 111 -18.42 2.83 23.24
CA VAL A 111 -18.27 1.64 24.07
C VAL A 111 -19.41 1.68 25.09
N VAL A 112 -20.54 1.08 24.71
CA VAL A 112 -21.59 0.68 25.65
C VAL A 112 -21.09 -0.56 26.38
N GLY A 113 -20.94 -0.43 27.72
CA GLY A 113 -21.01 -1.50 28.73
C GLY A 113 -19.97 -2.62 28.63
N THR A 114 -19.33 -3.08 29.70
CA THR A 114 -19.85 -3.26 31.06
C THR A 114 -18.70 -3.34 32.05
N ARG A 115 -18.89 -2.67 33.18
CA ARG A 115 -18.20 -2.95 34.45
C ARG A 115 -18.65 -4.32 34.97
N VAL A 116 -17.69 -5.16 35.36
CA VAL A 116 -17.69 -6.05 36.54
C VAL A 116 -16.20 -6.26 36.84
N GLY A 117 -15.59 -5.92 37.98
CA GLY A 117 -16.12 -5.73 39.33
C GLY A 117 -15.73 -6.93 40.19
N LEU A 118 -14.54 -6.85 40.81
CA LEU A 118 -13.96 -7.71 41.87
C LEU A 118 -13.79 -9.21 41.57
#